data_AF-A0A1B7VYP7-F1
#
_entry.id   AF-A0A1B7VYP7-F1
#
_cell.length_a   1.000
_cell.length_b   1.000
_cell.length_c   1.000
_cell.angle_alpha   90.00
_cell.angle_beta   90.00
_cell.angle_gamma   90.00
#
_symmetry.space_group_name_H-M   'P 1'
#
loop_
_entity.id
_entity.type
_entity.pdbx_description
1 polymer ?
#
loop_
_entity_poly.entity_id
_entity_poly.type
_entity_poly.pdbx_seq_one_letter_code
_entity_poly.pdbx_strand_id
1 'polypeptide(L)'
;MESSEVVKYNPEHNLFVAQALTGLAELARIQNNFQEALSKHSESIEIFNKINANRYDLAAAYFQLGLTYQKMGEFQNSQINFEQAIILFTEAEVPLQVERVQKAIQKQ
;
A
#
# COMPACT_ATOMS: atom_id res chain seq x y z
N MET A 1 15.89 0.53 -34.70
CA MET A 1 14.93 1.29 -33.88
C MET A 1 13.62 0.53 -33.91
N GLU A 2 13.50 -0.48 -33.06
CA GLU A 2 12.21 -0.94 -32.57
C GLU A 2 12.20 -0.58 -31.09
N SER A 3 11.13 0.10 -30.71
CA SER A 3 10.99 0.99 -29.58
C SER A 3 10.83 0.24 -28.25
N SER A 4 11.38 0.89 -27.23
CA SER A 4 11.55 0.54 -25.82
C SER A 4 10.28 0.30 -24.97
N GLU A 5 9.18 -0.19 -25.55
CA GLU A 5 7.90 -0.35 -24.81
C GLU A 5 7.47 -1.81 -24.57
N VAL A 6 8.28 -2.80 -24.99
CA VAL A 6 7.92 -4.22 -24.90
C VAL A 6 8.70 -4.99 -23.83
N VAL A 7 9.29 -4.32 -22.83
CA VAL A 7 9.51 -4.97 -21.51
C VAL A 7 8.14 -5.06 -20.82
N LYS A 8 7.30 -5.88 -21.44
CA LYS A 8 5.87 -6.04 -21.28
C LYS A 8 5.63 -6.52 -19.85
N TYR A 9 4.94 -5.69 -19.07
CA TYR A 9 4.44 -5.96 -17.71
C TYR A 9 4.26 -7.46 -17.48
N ASN A 10 5.20 -8.09 -16.76
CA ASN A 10 4.99 -9.43 -16.25
C ASN A 10 4.24 -9.27 -14.92
N PRO A 11 2.94 -9.61 -14.84
CA PRO A 11 2.14 -9.35 -13.65
C PRO A 11 2.70 -10.02 -12.40
N GLU A 12 3.27 -11.23 -12.53
CA GLU A 12 3.85 -11.95 -11.40
C GLU A 12 5.13 -11.28 -10.89
N HIS A 13 6.03 -10.90 -11.80
CA HIS A 13 7.24 -10.17 -11.42
C HIS A 13 6.90 -8.83 -10.75
N ASN A 14 5.96 -8.09 -11.34
CA ASN A 14 5.52 -6.80 -10.84
C ASN A 14 4.75 -6.92 -9.50
N LEU A 15 4.05 -8.03 -9.27
CA LEU A 15 3.43 -8.32 -7.97
C LEU A 15 4.49 -8.40 -6.87
N PHE A 16 5.56 -9.18 -7.08
CA PHE A 16 6.65 -9.29 -6.11
C PHE A 16 7.40 -7.97 -5.92
N VAL A 17 7.60 -7.20 -6.99
CA VAL A 17 8.20 -5.85 -6.90
C VAL A 17 7.35 -4.94 -6.03
N ALA A 18 6.02 -4.89 -6.24
CA ALA A 18 5.12 -4.08 -5.42
C ALA A 18 5.11 -4.53 -3.95
N GLN A 19 5.04 -5.83 -3.68
CA GLN A 19 5.13 -6.36 -2.31
C GLN A 19 6.45 -5.98 -1.64
N ALA A 20 7.57 -6.08 -2.36
CA ALA A 20 8.88 -5.65 -1.85
C ALA A 20 8.93 -4.15 -1.58
N LEU A 21 8.37 -3.31 -2.46
CA LEU A 21 8.27 -1.87 -2.25
C LEU A 21 7.44 -1.51 -1.02
N THR A 22 6.31 -2.20 -0.78
CA THR A 22 5.52 -2.03 0.45
C THR A 22 6.34 -2.38 1.70
N GLY A 23 7.11 -3.48 1.67
CA GLY A 23 8.00 -3.84 2.78
C GLY A 23 9.13 -2.83 3.01
N LEU A 24 9.76 -2.33 1.94
CA LEU A 24 10.78 -1.29 2.03
C LEU A 24 10.21 0.03 2.56
N ALA A 25 8.98 0.38 2.18
CA ALA A 25 8.30 1.56 2.69
C ALA A 25 8.03 1.45 4.20
N GLU A 26 7.62 0.27 4.67
CA GLU A 26 7.47 -0.01 6.11
C GLU A 26 8.81 0.14 6.86
N LEU A 27 9.92 -0.39 6.32
CA LEU A 27 11.24 -0.23 6.90
C LEU A 27 11.65 1.25 6.98
N ALA A 28 11.44 2.01 5.91
CA ALA A 28 11.69 3.45 5.88
C ALA A 28 10.83 4.20 6.91
N ARG A 29 9.54 3.85 7.05
CA ARG A 29 8.66 4.38 8.11
C ARG A 29 9.21 4.08 9.51
N ILE A 30 9.71 2.87 9.77
CA ILE A 30 10.30 2.51 11.07
C ILE A 30 11.52 3.39 11.37
N GLN A 31 12.34 3.67 10.36
CA GLN A 31 13.52 4.54 10.42
C GLN A 31 13.17 6.05 10.45
N ASN A 32 11.89 6.43 10.39
CA ASN A 32 11.41 7.80 10.26
C ASN A 32 11.85 8.51 8.95
N ASN A 33 12.26 7.76 7.94
CA ASN A 33 12.48 8.30 6.59
C ASN A 33 11.16 8.37 5.82
N PHE A 34 10.32 9.33 6.21
CA PHE A 34 8.94 9.41 5.70
C PHE A 34 8.86 9.73 4.22
N GLN A 35 9.76 10.56 3.69
CA GLN A 35 9.77 10.89 2.26
C GLN A 35 10.00 9.65 1.40
N GLU A 36 10.94 8.79 1.82
CA GLU A 36 11.21 7.52 1.14
C GLU A 36 10.04 6.53 1.30
N ALA A 37 9.44 6.44 2.49
CA ALA A 37 8.30 5.58 2.74
C ALA A 37 7.10 5.95 1.85
N LEU A 38 6.76 7.23 1.76
CA LEU A 38 5.68 7.72 0.92
C LEU A 38 5.94 7.43 -0.56
N SER A 39 7.15 7.71 -1.05
CA SER A 39 7.53 7.43 -2.45
C SER A 39 7.35 5.95 -2.81
N LYS A 40 7.81 5.05 -1.94
CA LYS A 40 7.75 3.59 -2.17
C LYS A 40 6.31 3.05 -2.05
N HIS A 41 5.51 3.58 -1.14
CA HIS A 41 4.08 3.24 -1.08
C HIS A 41 3.35 3.67 -2.35
N SER A 42 3.58 4.88 -2.85
CA SER A 42 2.98 5.37 -4.09
C SER A 42 3.36 4.50 -5.29
N GLU A 43 4.64 4.16 -5.43
CA GLU A 43 5.12 3.27 -6.51
C GLU A 43 4.49 1.87 -6.41
N SER A 44 4.45 1.29 -5.20
CA SER A 44 3.80 -0.01 -4.97
C SER A 44 2.32 -0.01 -5.35
N ILE A 45 1.58 1.02 -4.95
CA ILE A 45 0.14 1.15 -5.23
C ILE A 45 -0.10 1.35 -6.72
N GLU A 46 0.73 2.14 -7.40
CA GLU A 46 0.67 2.32 -8.85
C GLU A 46 0.88 0.99 -9.59
N ILE A 47 1.87 0.19 -9.18
CA ILE A 47 2.11 -1.13 -9.78
C ILE A 47 0.93 -2.07 -9.54
N PHE A 48 0.44 -2.18 -8.29
CA PHE A 48 -0.71 -3.03 -7.97
C PHE A 48 -1.94 -2.66 -8.81
N ASN A 49 -2.21 -1.37 -9.02
CA ASN A 49 -3.29 -0.91 -9.89
C ASN A 49 -3.05 -1.30 -11.36
N LYS A 50 -1.84 -1.09 -11.90
CA LYS A 50 -1.53 -1.42 -13.30
C LYS A 50 -1.63 -2.91 -13.61
N ILE A 51 -1.28 -3.77 -12.66
CA ILE A 51 -1.38 -5.24 -12.84
C ILE A 51 -2.74 -5.80 -12.46
N ASN A 52 -3.69 -4.96 -12.02
CA ASN A 52 -4.97 -5.39 -11.45
C ASN A 52 -4.76 -6.47 -10.38
N ALA A 53 -3.88 -6.20 -9.42
CA ALA A 53 -3.60 -7.10 -8.32
C ALA A 53 -4.89 -7.42 -7.53
N ASN A 54 -4.84 -8.53 -6.79
CA ASN A 54 -5.96 -8.89 -5.93
C ASN A 54 -6.22 -7.77 -4.90
N ARG A 55 -7.47 -7.71 -4.43
CA ARG A 55 -7.92 -6.67 -3.51
C ARG A 55 -7.16 -6.69 -2.17
N TYR A 56 -6.71 -7.86 -1.72
CA TYR A 56 -5.97 -8.02 -0.47
C TYR A 56 -4.60 -7.31 -0.51
N ASP A 57 -3.81 -7.53 -1.56
CA ASP A 57 -2.47 -6.93 -1.69
C ASP A 57 -2.57 -5.40 -1.79
N LEU A 58 -3.51 -4.90 -2.59
CA LEU A 58 -3.76 -3.47 -2.71
C LEU A 58 -4.22 -2.86 -1.37
N ALA A 59 -5.12 -3.55 -0.64
CA ALA A 59 -5.57 -3.11 0.68
C ALA A 59 -4.43 -3.03 1.70
N ALA A 60 -3.52 -4.02 1.70
CA ALA A 60 -2.37 -4.04 2.59
C ALA A 60 -1.42 -2.85 2.33
N ALA A 61 -1.23 -2.47 1.06
CA ALA A 61 -0.42 -1.30 0.70
C ALA A 61 -1.04 0.00 1.23
N TYR A 62 -2.35 0.20 1.03
CA TYR A 62 -3.07 1.35 1.58
C TYR A 62 -3.06 1.38 3.11
N PHE A 63 -3.20 0.22 3.77
CA PHE A 63 -3.13 0.14 5.23
C PHE A 63 -1.75 0.59 5.75
N GLN A 64 -0.66 0.12 5.13
CA GLN A 64 0.70 0.52 5.53
C GLN A 64 0.98 2.01 5.25
N LEU A 65 0.45 2.56 4.16
CA LEU A 65 0.51 4.00 3.89
C LEU A 65 -0.26 4.80 4.96
N GLY A 66 -1.44 4.32 5.38
CA GLY A 66 -2.21 4.89 6.48
C GLY A 66 -1.42 4.92 7.80
N LEU A 67 -0.71 3.84 8.12
CA LEU A 67 0.19 3.77 9.29
C LEU A 67 1.38 4.73 9.16
N THR A 68 1.88 4.97 7.94
CA THR A 68 2.94 5.96 7.68
C THR A 68 2.46 7.36 8.00
N TYR A 69 1.32 7.77 7.45
CA TYR A 69 0.74 9.07 7.77
C TYR A 69 0.39 9.23 9.25
N GLN A 70 -0.12 8.17 9.90
CA GLN A 70 -0.37 8.20 11.35
C GLN A 70 0.92 8.47 12.14
N LYS A 71 2.03 7.81 11.77
CA LYS A 71 3.33 8.04 12.43
C LYS A 71 3.88 9.45 12.17
N MET A 72 3.54 10.07 11.05
CA MET A 72 3.87 11.46 10.74
C MET A 72 3.01 12.49 11.49
N GLY A 73 1.90 12.07 12.12
CA GLY A 73 0.89 12.98 12.69
C GLY A 73 -0.09 13.55 11.65
N GLU A 74 -0.06 13.04 10.42
CA GLU A 74 -0.93 13.45 9.30
C GLU A 74 -2.24 12.67 9.33
N PHE A 75 -3.07 12.93 10.34
CA PHE A 75 -4.26 12.11 10.64
C PHE A 75 -5.31 12.11 9.52
N GLN A 76 -5.52 13.22 8.81
CA GLN A 76 -6.46 13.26 7.70
C GLN A 76 -6.03 12.32 6.56
N ASN A 77 -4.75 12.35 6.18
CA ASN A 77 -4.22 11.45 5.16
C ASN A 77 -4.23 10.00 5.64
N SER A 78 -3.94 9.75 6.91
CA SER A 78 -4.04 8.43 7.52
C SER A 78 -5.45 7.85 7.39
N GLN A 79 -6.47 8.63 7.75
CA GLN A 79 -7.87 8.22 7.69
C GLN A 79 -8.29 7.85 6.26
N ILE A 80 -7.97 8.69 5.27
CA ILE A 80 -8.30 8.43 3.85
C ILE A 80 -7.72 7.07 3.42
N ASN A 81 -6.46 6.78 3.77
CA ASN A 81 -5.81 5.53 3.39
C ASN A 81 -6.38 4.31 4.14
N PHE A 82 -6.78 4.47 5.41
CA PHE A 82 -7.47 3.42 6.15
C PHE A 82 -8.86 3.11 5.60
N GLU A 83 -9.62 4.13 5.18
CA GLU A 83 -10.92 3.94 4.54
C GLU A 83 -10.78 3.15 3.23
N GLN A 84 -9.78 3.46 2.40
CA GLN A 84 -9.47 2.68 1.20
C GLN A 84 -9.11 1.22 1.55
N ALA A 85 -8.28 1.01 2.57
CA ALA A 85 -7.93 -0.34 3.01
C ALA A 85 -9.16 -1.13 3.51
N ILE A 86 -10.09 -0.50 4.22
CA ILE A 86 -11.33 -1.14 4.69
C ILE A 86 -12.21 -1.56 3.52
N ILE A 87 -12.41 -0.69 2.53
CA ILE A 87 -13.21 -1.00 1.32
C ILE A 87 -12.63 -2.24 0.64
N LEU A 88 -11.32 -2.23 0.37
CA LEU A 88 -10.66 -3.31 -0.36
C LEU A 88 -10.59 -4.63 0.45
N PHE A 89 -10.35 -4.58 1.76
CA PHE A 89 -10.39 -5.77 2.61
C PHE A 89 -11.82 -6.35 2.75
N THR A 90 -12.84 -5.50 2.68
CA THR A 90 -14.24 -5.94 2.64
C THR A 90 -14.56 -6.64 1.33
N GLU A 91 -14.12 -6.07 0.19
CA GLU A 91 -14.25 -6.70 -1.13
C GLU A 91 -13.48 -8.03 -1.23
N ALA A 92 -12.36 -8.16 -0.51
CA ALA A 92 -11.56 -9.38 -0.43
C ALA A 92 -12.11 -10.40 0.59
N GLU A 93 -13.23 -10.12 1.25
CA GLU A 93 -13.87 -10.99 2.26
C GLU A 93 -12.94 -11.40 3.41
N VAL A 94 -12.06 -10.49 3.85
CA VAL A 94 -11.12 -10.73 4.98
C VAL A 94 -11.46 -9.89 6.22
N PRO A 95 -12.53 -10.23 6.97
CA PRO A 95 -13.05 -9.40 8.07
C PRO A 95 -12.03 -9.16 9.20
N LEU A 96 -11.11 -10.10 9.44
CA LEU A 96 -10.04 -9.92 10.42
C LEU A 96 -9.10 -8.76 10.08
N GLN A 97 -8.86 -8.49 8.80
CA GLN A 97 -8.05 -7.33 8.41
C GLN A 97 -8.85 -6.03 8.55
N VAL A 98 -10.15 -6.02 8.27
CA VAL A 98 -11.02 -4.87 8.53
C VAL A 98 -10.97 -4.48 10.02
N GLU A 99 -11.12 -5.46 10.92
CA GLU A 99 -11.03 -5.23 12.36
C GLU A 99 -9.64 -4.70 12.77
N ARG A 100 -8.58 -5.22 12.15
CA ARG A 100 -7.20 -4.74 12.38
C ARG A 100 -7.03 -3.27 11.99
N VAL A 101 -7.59 -2.84 10.84
CA VAL A 101 -7.55 -1.44 10.41
C VAL A 101 -8.35 -0.56 11.39
N GLN A 102 -9.55 -0.98 11.79
CA GLN A 102 -10.38 -0.26 12.75
C GLN A 102 -9.68 -0.07 14.11
N LYS A 103 -8.98 -1.10 14.59
CA LYS A 103 -8.14 -1.01 15.79
C LYS A 103 -6.98 -0.02 15.64
N ALA A 104 -6.41 0.14 14.44
CA ALA A 104 -5.36 1.13 14.20
C ALA A 104 -5.90 2.57 14.25
N ILE A 105 -7.11 2.80 13.71
CA ILE A 105 -7.81 4.09 13.76
C ILE A 105 -8.08 4.51 15.21
N GLN A 106 -8.52 3.58 16.06
CA GLN A 106 -8.83 3.86 17.47
C GLN A 106 -7.61 4.19 18.34
N LYS A 107 -6.39 3.91 17.85
CA LYS A 107 -5.12 4.17 18.56
C LYS A 107 -4.48 5.52 18.18
N GLN A 108 -5.22 6.39 17.51
CA GLN A 108 -4.78 7.74 17.12
C GLN A 108 -4.85 8.71 18.30
#